data_AF-A0A8T4DMZ0-F1
#
_entry.id   AF-A0A8T4DMZ0-F1
#
_cell.length_a   1.000
_cell.length_b   1.000
_cell.length_c   1.000
_cell.angle_alpha   90.00
_cell.angle_beta   90.00
_cell.angle_gamma   90.00
#
_symmetry.space_group_name_H-M   'P 1'
#
loop_
_entity.id
_entity.type
_entity.pdbx_description
1 polymer ?
#
loop_
_entity_poly.entity_id
_entity_poly.type
_entity_poly.pdbx_seq_one_letter_code
_entity_poly.pdbx_strand_id
1 'polypeptide(L)'
;MRNDWIAKVIRTMTSPLPVSDSRVGECRRCGECCKLPTKCAFLRYDEQGLASCAIHKVRPLNCRKYPRTDREHITKEGCGYGWN
;
A
#
# COMPACT_ATOMS: atom_id res chain seq x y z
N MET A 1 -7.72 -10.07 -1.81
CA MET A 1 -7.82 -10.12 -0.33
C MET A 1 -8.92 -9.15 0.09
N ARG A 2 -9.46 -9.27 1.30
CA ARG A 2 -10.42 -8.30 1.87
C ARG A 2 -9.69 -7.28 2.75
N ASN A 3 -10.35 -6.15 3.03
CA ASN A 3 -9.83 -5.15 3.95
C ASN A 3 -10.08 -5.56 5.42
N ASP A 4 -9.31 -6.52 5.93
CA ASP A 4 -9.44 -7.01 7.30
C ASP A 4 -8.06 -7.19 7.97
N TRP A 5 -8.10 -7.51 9.27
CA TRP A 5 -6.90 -7.71 10.08
C TRP A 5 -6.08 -8.93 9.63
N ILE A 6 -6.74 -9.99 9.15
CA ILE A 6 -6.08 -11.19 8.64
C ILE A 6 -5.25 -10.83 7.41
N ALA A 7 -5.81 -10.09 6.46
CA ALA A 7 -5.09 -9.59 5.30
C ALA A 7 -3.94 -8.66 5.67
N LYS A 8 -4.06 -7.85 6.74
CA LYS A 8 -2.94 -7.04 7.24
C LYS A 8 -1.80 -7.91 7.77
N VAL A 9 -2.10 -8.95 8.54
CA VAL A 9 -1.09 -9.89 9.04
C VAL A 9 -0.38 -10.57 7.88
N ILE A 10 -1.13 -11.13 6.93
CA ILE A 10 -0.56 -11.80 5.75
C ILE A 10 0.38 -10.86 4.99
N ARG A 11 -0.07 -9.65 4.63
CA ARG A 11 0.77 -8.65 3.93
C ARG A 11 2.02 -8.25 4.71
N THR A 12 1.97 -8.31 6.04
CA THR A 12 3.11 -7.99 6.88
C THR A 12 4.13 -9.12 6.84
N MET A 13 3.68 -10.35 7.03
CA MET A 13 4.51 -11.56 7.00
C MET A 13 5.11 -11.84 5.62
N THR A 14 4.39 -11.55 4.53
CA THR A 14 4.87 -11.75 3.16
C THR A 14 5.71 -10.58 2.63
N SER A 15 5.83 -9.47 3.38
CA SER A 15 6.59 -8.29 2.92
C SER A 15 8.10 -8.52 2.66
N PRO A 16 8.79 -9.51 3.26
CA PRO A 16 10.16 -9.82 2.85
C PRO A 16 10.26 -10.41 1.43
N LEU A 17 9.21 -11.08 0.93
CA LEU A 17 9.19 -11.72 -0.39
C LEU A 17 9.29 -10.69 -1.54
N PRO A 18 9.73 -11.10 -2.73
CA PRO A 18 9.74 -10.24 -3.91
C PRO A 18 8.33 -9.79 -4.31
N VAL A 19 8.29 -8.62 -4.95
CA VAL A 19 7.12 -8.10 -5.64
C VAL A 19 6.91 -8.89 -6.93
N SER A 20 5.65 -9.13 -7.31
CA SER A 20 5.28 -9.81 -8.56
C SER A 20 5.89 -9.10 -9.77
N ASP A 21 6.52 -9.86 -10.67
CA ASP A 21 7.15 -9.32 -11.89
C ASP A 21 6.13 -8.72 -12.86
N SER A 22 4.88 -9.20 -12.83
CA SER A 22 3.76 -8.63 -13.59
C SER A 22 3.19 -7.34 -12.99
N ARG A 23 3.71 -6.83 -11.87
CA ARG A 23 3.21 -5.57 -11.28
C ARG A 23 3.69 -4.38 -12.09
N VAL A 24 2.75 -3.57 -12.54
CA VAL A 24 3.01 -2.32 -13.28
C VAL A 24 2.49 -1.10 -12.54
N GLY A 25 2.86 0.09 -13.03
CA GLY A 25 2.42 1.38 -12.49
C GLY A 25 3.25 1.85 -11.28
N GLU A 26 2.76 2.90 -10.63
CA GLU A 26 3.51 3.60 -9.58
C GLU A 26 2.62 4.22 -8.49
N CYS A 27 3.26 4.66 -7.39
CA CYS A 27 2.55 5.31 -6.29
C CYS A 27 2.12 6.73 -6.69
N ARG A 28 0.84 6.90 -7.03
CA ARG A 28 0.23 8.21 -7.34
C ARG A 28 -0.24 9.02 -6.12
N ARG A 29 0.26 8.71 -4.92
CA ARG A 29 -0.10 9.42 -3.67
C ARG A 29 -1.61 9.48 -3.36
N CYS A 30 -2.36 8.42 -3.70
CA CYS A 30 -3.81 8.32 -3.43
C CYS A 30 -4.17 8.17 -1.94
N GLY A 31 -3.26 7.66 -1.10
CA GLY A 31 -3.49 7.46 0.33
C GLY A 31 -4.33 6.23 0.72
N GLU A 32 -4.91 5.51 -0.22
CA GLU A 32 -5.80 4.38 0.06
C GLU A 32 -5.11 3.25 0.83
N CYS A 33 -3.87 2.89 0.46
CA CYS A 33 -3.11 1.86 1.18
C CYS A 33 -2.76 2.25 2.63
N CYS A 34 -2.73 3.55 2.94
CA CYS A 34 -2.50 4.08 4.28
C CYS A 34 -3.76 4.04 5.16
N LYS A 35 -4.91 3.66 4.61
CA LYS A 35 -6.18 3.53 5.34
C LYS A 35 -6.52 2.07 5.68
N LEU A 36 -5.63 1.12 5.40
CA LEU A 36 -5.87 -0.32 5.53
C LEU A 36 -5.24 -0.96 6.78
N PRO A 37 -6.01 -1.72 7.61
CA PRO A 37 -7.47 -1.69 7.73
C PRO A 37 -7.97 -0.48 8.53
N THR A 38 -7.06 0.25 9.15
CA THR A 38 -7.31 1.48 9.88
C THR A 38 -6.47 2.61 9.31
N LYS A 39 -6.89 3.85 9.56
CA LYS A 39 -6.13 5.04 9.17
C LYS A 39 -4.77 5.06 9.86
N CYS A 40 -3.71 5.03 9.07
CA CYS A 40 -2.34 5.14 9.56
C CYS A 40 -2.10 6.49 10.24
N ALA A 41 -1.51 6.46 11.45
CA ALA A 41 -1.18 7.66 12.22
C ALA A 41 -0.17 8.60 11.53
N PHE A 42 0.62 8.08 10.59
CA PHE A 42 1.63 8.83 9.84
C PHE A 42 1.13 9.36 8.49
N LEU A 43 -0.13 9.12 8.13
CA LEU A 43 -0.74 9.69 6.93
C LEU A 43 -0.89 11.21 7.10
N ARG A 44 -0.40 11.94 6.10
CA ARG A 44 -0.53 13.40 5.96
C ARG A 44 -1.03 13.71 4.56
N TYR A 45 -1.42 14.96 4.34
CA TYR A 45 -1.78 15.49 3.03
C TYR A 45 -1.04 16.81 2.83
N ASP A 46 -0.61 17.07 1.60
CA ASP A 46 -0.05 18.38 1.24
C ASP A 46 -1.14 19.38 0.86
N GLU A 47 -0.73 20.58 0.45
CA GLU A 47 -1.61 21.68 0.07
C GLU A 47 -2.47 21.35 -1.17
N GLN A 48 -2.02 20.42 -2.02
CA GLN A 48 -2.73 19.94 -3.19
C GLN A 48 -3.66 18.76 -2.85
N GLY A 49 -3.73 18.34 -1.58
CA GLY A 49 -4.55 17.22 -1.13
C GLY A 49 -3.97 15.84 -1.44
N LEU A 50 -2.69 15.74 -1.85
CA LEU A 50 -2.03 14.47 -2.15
C LEU A 50 -1.45 13.85 -0.88
N ALA A 51 -1.67 12.54 -0.72
CA ALA A 51 -1.21 11.82 0.47
C ALA A 51 0.32 11.82 0.58
N SER A 52 0.82 12.03 1.79
CA SER A 52 2.24 11.92 2.13
C SER A 52 2.42 11.09 3.40
N CYS A 53 3.61 10.52 3.59
CA CYS A 53 3.95 9.70 4.74
C CYS A 53 4.96 10.45 5.61
N ALA A 54 4.59 10.77 6.86
CA ALA A 54 5.46 11.49 7.78
C ALA A 54 6.77 10.73 8.10
N ILE A 55 6.76 9.41 7.97
CA ILE A 55 7.93 8.53 8.21
C ILE A 55 8.43 7.87 6.93
N HIS A 56 8.30 8.53 5.78
CA HIS A 56 8.58 7.94 4.46
C HIS A 56 9.94 7.23 4.37
N LYS A 57 11.00 7.82 4.96
CA LYS A 57 12.36 7.26 4.95
C LYS A 57 12.48 5.93 5.70
N VAL A 58 11.69 5.74 6.76
CA VAL A 58 11.74 4.55 7.64
C VAL A 58 10.48 3.69 7.55
N ARG A 59 9.69 3.87 6.48
CA ARG A 59 8.41 3.20 6.31
C ARG A 59 8.57 1.66 6.31
N PRO A 60 7.70 0.91 7.00
CA PRO A 60 7.76 -0.55 7.06
C PRO A 60 7.75 -1.23 5.69
N LEU A 61 8.33 -2.44 5.59
CA LEU A 61 8.42 -3.18 4.32
C LEU A 61 7.05 -3.43 3.68
N ASN A 62 6.04 -3.75 4.49
CA ASN A 62 4.68 -3.95 4.01
C ASN A 62 4.06 -2.67 3.42
N CYS A 63 4.54 -1.48 3.78
CA CYS A 63 4.14 -0.23 3.14
C CYS A 63 4.96 0.04 1.88
N ARG A 64 6.26 -0.29 1.87
CA ARG A 64 7.14 -0.11 0.69
C ARG A 64 6.74 -0.97 -0.50
N LYS A 65 6.36 -2.22 -0.22
CA LYS A 65 6.11 -3.23 -1.24
C LYS A 65 4.64 -3.41 -1.57
N TYR A 66 3.72 -2.76 -0.85
CA TYR A 66 2.30 -2.88 -1.16
C TYR A 66 1.94 -2.16 -2.47
N PRO A 67 1.07 -2.76 -3.29
CA PRO A 67 0.67 -4.17 -3.28
C PRO A 67 1.79 -5.05 -3.84
N ARG A 68 2.08 -6.20 -3.21
CA ARG A 68 3.14 -7.11 -3.65
C ARG A 68 2.68 -8.00 -4.81
N THR A 69 1.41 -8.41 -4.82
CA THR A 69 0.76 -9.29 -5.82
C THR A 69 -0.68 -8.85 -6.05
N ASP A 70 -1.32 -9.22 -7.16
CA ASP A 70 -2.72 -8.81 -7.45
C ASP A 70 -3.67 -9.23 -6.34
N ARG A 71 -3.46 -10.44 -5.79
CA ARG A 71 -4.25 -10.96 -4.67
C ARG A 71 -4.18 -10.07 -3.42
N GLU A 72 -3.04 -9.41 -3.18
CA GLU A 72 -2.84 -8.48 -2.06
C GLU A 72 -3.41 -7.09 -2.35
N HIS A 73 -3.77 -6.78 -3.60
CA HIS A 73 -4.24 -5.46 -4.00
C HIS A 73 -5.70 -5.24 -3.63
N ILE A 74 -5.92 -4.66 -2.46
CA ILE A 74 -7.25 -4.35 -1.92
C ILE A 74 -7.79 -3.02 -2.48
N THR A 75 -6.90 -2.12 -2.90
CA THR A 75 -7.20 -0.72 -3.26
C THR A 75 -7.29 -0.50 -4.77
N LYS A 76 -7.91 -1.44 -5.49
CA LYS A 76 -7.90 -1.48 -6.97
C LYS A 76 -8.47 -0.23 -7.63
N GLU A 77 -9.49 0.38 -7.02
CA GLU A 77 -10.16 1.57 -7.58
C GLU A 77 -9.30 2.84 -7.51
N GLY A 78 -8.46 2.96 -6.47
CA GLY A 78 -7.74 4.19 -6.15
C GLY A 78 -6.23 4.12 -6.33
N CYS A 79 -5.63 2.95 -6.34
CA CYS A 79 -4.17 2.81 -6.39
C CYS A 79 -3.63 2.94 -7.82
N GLY A 80 -2.41 3.46 -7.97
CA GLY A 80 -1.74 3.55 -9.28
C GLY A 80 -1.00 2.28 -9.69
N TYR A 81 -1.01 1.23 -8.86
CA TYR A 81 -0.41 -0.07 -9.18
C TYR A 81 -1.43 -1.02 -9.82
N GLY A 82 -1.00 -1.81 -10.80
CA GLY A 82 -1.82 -2.78 -11.53
C GLY A 82 -1.04 -4.02 -11.98
N TRP A 83 -1.65 -4.84 -12.83
CA TRP A 83 -1.05 -6.06 -13.40
C TRP A 83 -1.31 -6.14 -14.91
N ASN A 84 -0.30 -6.62 -15.64
CA ASN A 84 -0.41 -7.01 -17.06
C ASN A 84 -0.62 -8.52 -17.19
#